data_AF-A0A9Q1FSB3-F1
#
_entry.id   AF-A0A9Q1FSB3-F1
#
_cell.length_a   1.000
_cell.length_b   1.000
_cell.length_c   1.000
_cell.angle_alpha   90.00
_cell.angle_beta   90.00
_cell.angle_gamma   90.00
#
_symmetry.space_group_name_H-M   'P 1'
#
loop_
_entity.id
_entity.type
_entity.pdbx_description
1 polymer ?
#
loop_
_entity_poly.entity_id
_entity_poly.type
_entity_poly.pdbx_seq_one_letter_code
_entity_poly.pdbx_strand_id
1 'polypeptide(L)'
;MYLGEDVSCLIKEYLVVQKDEAELELAKTTMGLFVLREKQGPLCEPVEIGIIIDGVEYPDELKYSFETFQKIVMDIESRKMSKRVQNLAAKLQDLV
;
A
#
# COMPACT_ATOMS: atom_id res chain seq x y z
N MET A 1 13.95 -7.51 -1.79
CA MET A 1 12.66 -7.70 -2.47
C MET A 1 11.69 -8.34 -1.49
N TYR A 2 10.43 -7.88 -1.50
CA TYR A 2 9.33 -8.40 -0.70
C TYR A 2 8.12 -8.49 -1.64
N LEU A 3 7.42 -9.63 -1.64
CA LEU A 3 6.26 -9.86 -2.53
C LEU A 3 6.58 -9.67 -4.03
N GLY A 4 7.82 -9.98 -4.44
CA GLY A 4 8.27 -9.81 -5.83
C GLY A 4 8.78 -8.40 -6.18
N GLU A 5 8.52 -7.40 -5.34
CA GLU A 5 8.90 -6.00 -5.59
C GLU A 5 10.07 -5.54 -4.72
N ASP A 6 10.74 -4.47 -5.13
CA ASP A 6 11.63 -3.74 -4.23
C ASP A 6 10.81 -3.03 -3.13
N VAL A 7 11.34 -3.01 -1.91
CA VAL A 7 10.63 -2.42 -0.76
C VAL A 7 10.34 -0.93 -0.97
N SER A 8 11.20 -0.22 -1.70
CA SER A 8 10.98 1.20 -2.03
C SER A 8 9.86 1.41 -3.06
N CYS A 9 9.42 0.36 -3.76
CA CYS A 9 8.37 0.41 -4.79
C CYS A 9 7.04 -0.18 -4.33
N LEU A 10 6.94 -0.67 -3.09
CA LEU A 10 5.72 -1.29 -2.55
C LEU A 10 4.57 -0.30 -2.36
N ILE A 11 4.87 0.99 -2.16
CA ILE A 11 3.86 2.05 -2.05
C ILE A 11 4.11 3.01 -3.22
N LYS A 12 3.10 3.20 -4.06
CA LYS A 12 3.15 4.07 -5.24
C LYS A 12 2.12 5.18 -5.08
N GLU A 13 2.56 6.43 -5.10
CA GLU A 13 1.67 7.58 -4.98
C GLU A 13 1.52 8.28 -6.33
N TYR A 14 0.27 8.58 -6.70
CA TYR A 14 -0.09 9.20 -7.96
C TYR A 14 -1.04 10.38 -7.74
N LEU A 15 -0.97 11.36 -8.63
CA LEU A 15 -2.02 12.37 -8.70
C LEU A 15 -3.19 11.82 -9.52
N VAL A 16 -4.42 12.19 -9.17
CA VAL A 16 -5.63 11.81 -9.93
C VAL A 16 -5.52 12.19 -11.41
N VAL A 17 -4.84 13.31 -11.71
CA VAL A 17 -4.59 13.76 -13.09
C VAL A 17 -3.64 12.85 -13.89
N GLN A 18 -2.99 11.88 -13.25
CA GLN A 18 -2.05 10.92 -13.83
C GLN A 18 -2.60 9.49 -13.76
N LYS A 19 -3.92 9.31 -13.57
CA LYS A 19 -4.52 7.99 -13.37
C LYS A 19 -4.24 7.05 -14.55
N ASP A 20 -4.32 7.54 -15.79
CA ASP A 20 -4.07 6.74 -16.98
C ASP A 20 -2.61 6.24 -17.04
N GLU A 21 -1.63 7.09 -16.73
CA GLU A 21 -0.23 6.65 -16.64
C GLU A 21 0.02 5.70 -15.46
N ALA A 22 -0.65 5.94 -14.33
CA ALA A 22 -0.57 5.07 -13.17
C ALA A 22 -1.06 3.65 -13.51
N GLU A 23 -2.18 3.51 -14.21
CA GLU A 23 -2.73 2.21 -14.62
C GLU A 23 -1.74 1.41 -15.48
N LEU A 24 -1.01 2.06 -16.39
CA LEU A 24 0.02 1.42 -17.21
C LEU A 24 1.22 0.91 -16.39
N GLU A 25 1.59 1.60 -15.32
CA GLU A 25 2.63 1.14 -14.41
C GLU A 25 2.13 0.05 -13.47
N LEU A 26 0.92 0.19 -12.94
CA LEU A 26 0.31 -0.78 -12.05
C LEU A 26 0.11 -2.11 -12.74
N ALA A 27 -0.24 -2.13 -14.03
CA ALA A 27 -0.34 -3.35 -14.85
C ALA A 27 0.95 -4.20 -14.90
N LYS A 28 2.12 -3.62 -14.56
CA LYS A 28 3.42 -4.31 -14.51
C LYS A 28 3.85 -4.68 -13.09
N THR A 29 3.06 -4.30 -12.09
CA THR A 29 3.39 -4.49 -10.67
C THR A 29 2.94 -5.87 -10.21
N THR A 30 3.85 -6.62 -9.60
CA THR A 30 3.56 -7.95 -9.03
C THR A 30 2.70 -7.81 -7.79
N MET A 31 3.07 -6.90 -6.87
CA MET A 31 2.27 -6.63 -5.69
C MET A 31 2.60 -5.27 -5.08
N GLY A 32 1.60 -4.44 -4.80
CA GLY A 32 1.85 -3.13 -4.19
C GLY A 32 0.58 -2.42 -3.73
N LEU A 33 0.76 -1.38 -2.93
CA LEU A 33 -0.26 -0.41 -2.57
C LEU A 33 -0.13 0.80 -3.49
N PHE A 34 -1.25 1.29 -3.99
CA PHE A 34 -1.28 2.58 -4.67
C PHE A 34 -2.16 3.57 -3.92
N VAL A 35 -1.80 4.84 -4.02
CA VAL A 35 -2.51 5.95 -3.38
C VAL A 35 -2.76 7.00 -4.44
N LEU A 36 -4.03 7.33 -4.69
CA LEU A 36 -4.42 8.42 -5.58
C LEU A 36 -4.78 9.66 -4.76
N ARG A 37 -4.21 10.81 -5.13
CA ARG A 37 -4.40 12.09 -4.42
C ARG A 37 -4.76 13.23 -5.36
N GLU A 38 -5.49 14.21 -4.84
CA GLU A 38 -5.61 15.50 -5.50
C GLU A 38 -4.33 16.35 -5.34
N LYS A 39 -4.14 17.30 -6.24
CA LYS A 39 -2.96 18.21 -6.26
C LYS A 39 -2.86 19.11 -5.02
N GLN A 40 -3.93 19.25 -4.25
CA GLN A 40 -4.04 20.17 -3.11
C GLN A 40 -3.18 19.77 -1.89
N GLY A 41 -2.49 18.63 -1.96
CA GLY A 41 -1.32 18.34 -1.13
C GLY A 41 -1.52 17.21 -0.11
N PRO A 42 -0.42 16.72 0.50
CA PRO A 42 -0.38 15.51 1.32
C PRO A 42 -1.13 15.60 2.66
N LEU A 43 -1.63 16.78 3.03
CA LEU A 43 -2.44 17.01 4.22
C LEU A 43 -3.92 16.66 4.02
N CYS A 44 -4.37 16.46 2.78
CA CYS A 44 -5.69 15.92 2.49
C CYS A 44 -5.68 14.38 2.49
N GLU A 45 -6.81 13.80 2.86
CA GLU A 45 -7.02 12.37 2.75
C GLU A 45 -6.86 11.93 1.28
N PRO A 46 -6.26 10.76 1.02
CA PRO A 46 -6.24 10.17 -0.31
C PRO A 46 -7.66 10.04 -0.86
N VAL A 47 -7.79 10.27 -2.17
CA VAL A 47 -9.03 10.00 -2.90
C VAL A 47 -9.29 8.49 -2.93
N GLU A 48 -8.22 7.71 -3.09
CA GLU A 48 -8.31 6.27 -3.24
C GLU A 48 -7.03 5.61 -2.70
N ILE A 49 -7.19 4.47 -2.04
CA ILE A 49 -6.10 3.58 -1.67
C ILE A 49 -6.51 2.18 -2.11
N GLY A 50 -5.73 1.57 -2.99
CA GLY A 50 -5.97 0.23 -3.49
C GLY A 50 -4.74 -0.65 -3.41
N ILE A 51 -4.95 -1.93 -3.63
CA ILE A 51 -3.90 -2.96 -3.69
C ILE A 51 -3.87 -3.49 -5.11
N ILE A 52 -2.68 -3.69 -5.66
CA ILE A 52 -2.47 -4.33 -6.95
C ILE A 52 -1.76 -5.66 -6.71
N ILE A 53 -2.23 -6.71 -7.37
CA ILE A 53 -1.58 -8.04 -7.40
C ILE A 53 -1.57 -8.51 -8.85
N ASP A 54 -0.39 -8.84 -9.38
CA ASP A 54 -0.14 -9.27 -10.75
C ASP A 54 -0.81 -8.36 -11.80
N GLY A 55 -0.69 -7.05 -11.59
CA GLY A 55 -1.25 -6.03 -12.47
C GLY A 55 -2.76 -5.82 -12.37
N VAL A 56 -3.43 -6.50 -11.45
CA VAL A 56 -4.88 -6.42 -11.26
C VAL A 56 -5.20 -5.76 -9.92
N GLU A 57 -6.16 -4.84 -9.93
CA GLU A 57 -6.66 -4.23 -8.71
C GLU A 57 -7.41 -5.24 -7.86
N TYR A 58 -7.04 -5.28 -6.58
CA TYR A 58 -7.66 -6.16 -5.62
C TYR A 58 -9.06 -5.62 -5.28
N PRO A 59 -10.10 -6.47 -5.36
CA PRO A 59 -11.47 -6.01 -5.19
C PRO A 59 -11.73 -5.37 -3.82
N ASP A 60 -12.50 -4.28 -3.82
CA ASP A 60 -12.90 -3.56 -2.60
C ASP A 60 -13.69 -4.46 -1.63
N GLU A 61 -14.45 -5.43 -2.12
CA GLU A 61 -15.19 -6.37 -1.26
C GLU A 61 -14.26 -7.25 -0.42
N LEU A 62 -13.00 -7.38 -0.85
CA LEU A 62 -11.96 -8.12 -0.16
C LEU A 62 -11.02 -7.23 0.64
N LYS A 63 -11.26 -5.91 0.71
CA LYS A 63 -10.45 -4.95 1.49
C LYS A 63 -10.29 -5.37 2.95
N TYR A 64 -11.34 -5.90 3.57
CA TYR A 64 -11.30 -6.40 4.95
C TYR A 64 -10.45 -7.66 5.12
N SER A 65 -10.27 -8.45 4.06
CA SER A 65 -9.37 -9.61 4.11
C SER A 65 -7.92 -9.15 4.21
N PHE A 66 -7.51 -8.12 3.44
CA PHE A 66 -6.20 -7.51 3.57
C PHE A 66 -6.00 -6.86 4.94
N GLU A 67 -6.99 -6.10 5.43
CA GLU A 67 -6.94 -5.51 6.77
C GLU A 67 -6.79 -6.58 7.87
N THR A 68 -7.49 -7.72 7.72
CA THR A 68 -7.39 -8.86 8.64
C THR A 68 -6.03 -9.54 8.55
N PHE A 69 -5.52 -9.79 7.33
CA PHE A 69 -4.17 -10.34 7.15
C PHE A 69 -3.10 -9.39 7.69
N GLN A 70 -3.22 -8.09 7.44
CA GLN A 70 -2.33 -7.07 7.98
C GLN A 70 -2.36 -7.10 9.51
N LYS A 71 -3.53 -7.07 10.15
CA LYS A 71 -3.67 -7.16 11.61
C LYS A 71 -3.08 -8.45 12.16
N ILE A 72 -3.37 -9.60 11.54
CA ILE A 72 -2.85 -10.90 11.94
C ILE A 72 -1.32 -10.94 11.77
N VAL A 73 -0.78 -10.51 10.64
CA VAL A 73 0.67 -10.47 10.39
C VAL A 73 1.34 -9.50 11.38
N MET A 74 0.82 -8.28 11.55
CA MET A 74 1.33 -7.29 12.51
C MET A 74 1.26 -7.79 13.96
N ASP A 75 0.20 -8.50 14.35
CA ASP A 75 0.04 -9.08 15.68
C ASP A 75 0.97 -10.28 15.91
N ILE A 76 1.11 -11.16 14.90
CA ILE A 76 2.06 -12.29 14.90
C ILE A 76 3.50 -11.77 14.99
N GLU A 77 3.78 -10.62 14.38
CA GLU A 77 5.09 -10.01 14.30
C GLU A 77 5.45 -9.18 15.55
N SER A 78 4.48 -8.65 16.32
CA SER A 78 4.76 -7.93 17.58
C SER A 78 5.57 -8.75 18.60
N ARG A 79 5.50 -10.09 18.55
CA ARG A 79 6.17 -10.99 19.50
C ARG A 79 7.52 -11.52 19.02
N LYS A 80 7.98 -11.19 17.81
CA LYS A 80 9.27 -11.69 17.25
C LYS A 80 9.91 -10.81 16.17
N MET A 81 9.68 -9.50 16.15
CA MET A 81 10.11 -8.64 15.05
C MET A 81 11.56 -8.14 15.09
N SER A 82 12.12 -7.93 13.88
CA SER A 82 13.36 -7.19 13.68
C SER A 82 13.14 -5.66 13.79
N LYS A 83 14.18 -4.91 14.16
CA LYS A 83 14.12 -3.43 14.35
C LYS A 83 13.53 -2.66 13.17
N ARG A 84 13.64 -3.18 11.95
CA ARG A 84 13.18 -2.48 10.73
C ARG A 84 11.65 -2.47 10.62
N VAL A 85 11.00 -3.55 11.03
CA VAL A 85 9.54 -3.68 10.93
C VAL A 85 8.85 -3.00 12.12
N GLN A 86 9.51 -2.94 13.28
CA GLN A 86 9.12 -2.04 14.38
C GLN A 86 9.09 -0.57 13.93
N ASN A 87 10.10 -0.12 13.18
CA ASN A 87 10.15 1.25 12.67
C ASN A 87 9.07 1.53 11.60
N LEU A 88 8.67 0.53 10.83
CA LEU A 88 7.58 0.66 9.86
C LEU A 88 6.21 0.71 10.56
N ALA A 89 5.99 -0.17 11.55
CA ALA A 89 4.78 -0.17 12.35
C ALA A 89 4.56 1.16 13.09
N ALA A 90 5.62 1.76 13.65
CA ALA A 90 5.56 3.07 14.27
C ALA A 90 5.10 4.15 13.27
N LYS A 91 5.63 4.15 12.04
CA LYS A 91 5.23 5.10 10.98
C LYS A 91 3.80 4.91 10.49
N LEU A 92 3.29 3.69 10.52
CA LEU A 92 1.90 3.39 10.15
C LEU A 92 0.91 3.78 11.25
N GLN A 93 1.32 3.73 12.52
CA GLN A 93 0.52 4.25 13.63
C GLN A 93 0.40 5.77 13.62
N ASP A 94 1.40 6.49 13.12
CA ASP A 94 1.35 7.95 12.95
C ASP A 94 0.44 8.41 11.79
N LEU A 95 -0.11 7.48 11.00
CA LEU A 95 -1.01 7.76 9.87
C LEU A 95 -2.50 7.56 10.20
N VAL A 96 -2.83 7.22 11.46
CA VAL A 96 -4.20 7.09 12.01
C VAL A 96 -4.38 8.11 13.12
#